data_AF-A0AAE7CY43-F1
#
_entry.id   AF-A0AAE7CY43-F1
#
_cell.length_a   1.000
_cell.length_b   1.000
_cell.length_c   1.000
_cell.angle_alpha   90.00
_cell.angle_beta   90.00
_cell.angle_gamma   90.00
#
_symmetry.space_group_name_H-M   'P 1'
#
loop_
_entity.id
_entity.type
_entity.pdbx_description
1 polymer ?
#
loop_
_entity_poly.entity_id
_entity_poly.type
_entity_poly.pdbx_seq_one_letter_code
_entity_poly.pdbx_strand_id
1 'polypeptide(L)'
;MFTTTWQRTLFLSTLFCCMPSAVVLAAGTTSDTPPSTTQPVLAVAALAPNTLISGQVMYRDIRFPATLLIKDQRGTERSLKTDIQGRFYADVSSMVTPLRLSAIEAGGQNCLLSNQLRAICLGALVPQLRDGHENRININPLTDRILSDVAASAGYIGPQQLLDATTLPTLSVASWETAYREFHNGFDDALKQAGITDPTQFDPLTYPNTLTPAFTTILQVTNHARNYHNDSGEAGHTVLTDIGFHPIVGLNASGSYEPLDLASASQQRKALEQARTRIFIVSDSTAATYEKARFPRMGWGQVFEQQFRPSGSVTVVNGARAGRSSRDFYYEGWFRQMEPFMRPGDYLFIGMGHNDQNCDSQKAIRGAADVANLCTYPNSADGKPQYPQGKPDMSFQISLERYIRYARAHRMIPVLLTPTARVKNADGKNGTPAVHSHLTKQNKAGGYAFVGDYTQTIRDTASKNKVPLLDVETATLALANQGDGQQWQQYWLAVDPERYPYYRDQAGSLTQPDTTHFQQKGAQAVAAIVADQIKATPSLRELAGKLQAADR
;
A
#
# COMPACT_ATOMS: atom_id res chain seq x y z
N MET A 1 62.46 30.82 -9.25
CA MET A 1 63.44 31.89 -9.00
C MET A 1 62.89 32.78 -7.89
N PHE A 2 63.66 32.90 -6.81
CA PHE A 2 63.78 33.98 -5.81
C PHE A 2 62.94 35.27 -6.08
N THR A 3 62.36 36.02 -5.13
CA THR A 3 62.73 36.30 -3.73
C THR A 3 61.71 37.26 -3.08
N THR A 4 61.43 37.09 -1.78
CA THR A 4 61.27 38.07 -0.64
C THR A 4 60.39 39.33 -0.77
N THR A 5 59.59 39.77 0.23
CA THR A 5 59.94 40.30 1.59
C THR A 5 58.67 40.37 2.48
N TRP A 6 58.59 39.87 3.72
CA TRP A 6 59.02 40.36 5.06
C TRP A 6 58.39 41.67 5.61
N GLN A 7 57.58 41.55 6.69
CA GLN A 7 57.63 42.34 7.97
C GLN A 7 56.50 41.86 8.94
N ARG A 8 56.82 41.20 10.07
CA ARG A 8 56.87 41.69 11.48
C ARG A 8 55.58 42.42 11.93
N THR A 9 54.90 42.08 13.04
CA THR A 9 55.40 42.08 14.44
C THR A 9 54.35 41.46 15.39
N LEU A 10 54.81 40.75 16.44
CA LEU A 10 54.02 40.27 17.59
C LEU A 10 53.58 41.42 18.52
N PHE A 11 52.42 41.29 19.18
CA PHE A 11 52.28 41.62 20.60
C PHE A 11 51.25 40.71 21.28
N LEU A 12 51.65 40.18 22.44
CA LEU A 12 50.93 39.33 23.38
C LEU A 12 49.75 40.07 24.05
N SER A 13 48.68 39.33 24.38
CA SER A 13 48.20 39.18 25.78
C SER A 13 46.96 38.27 25.89
N THR A 14 47.15 37.14 26.56
CA THR A 14 46.29 36.47 27.57
C THR A 14 44.77 36.69 27.58
N LEU A 15 43.98 35.61 27.60
CA LEU A 15 43.51 34.97 28.85
C LEU A 15 42.77 33.64 28.61
N PHE A 16 43.08 32.69 29.49
CA PHE A 16 42.49 31.37 29.70
C PHE A 16 41.16 31.47 30.49
N CYS A 17 40.13 30.71 30.08
CA CYS A 17 39.10 30.01 30.90
C CYS A 17 37.97 29.59 29.93
N CYS A 18 37.16 28.55 30.10
CA CYS A 18 37.07 27.42 31.01
C CYS A 18 36.03 26.48 30.35
N MET A 19 36.32 25.20 30.19
CA MET A 19 35.32 24.17 29.85
C MET A 19 34.97 23.40 31.13
N PRO A 20 33.69 23.09 31.39
CA PRO A 20 33.28 22.56 32.68
C PRO A 20 33.56 21.06 32.79
N SER A 21 34.02 20.71 33.98
CA SER A 21 34.39 19.39 34.47
C SER A 21 33.22 18.39 34.47
N ALA A 22 33.45 17.21 33.91
CA ALA A 22 32.69 16.01 34.25
C ALA A 22 33.36 15.34 35.45
N VAL A 23 32.60 15.20 36.53
CA VAL A 23 33.00 14.51 37.76
C VAL A 23 33.06 13.01 37.48
N VAL A 24 34.26 12.42 37.60
CA VAL A 24 34.48 10.97 37.63
C VAL A 24 34.21 10.50 39.05
N LEU A 25 33.10 9.79 39.25
CA LEU A 25 32.86 8.94 40.41
C LEU A 25 33.16 7.50 40.00
N ALA A 26 34.27 6.97 40.51
CA ALA A 26 34.58 5.56 40.45
C ALA A 26 33.69 4.80 41.46
N ALA A 27 32.77 4.00 40.94
CA ALA A 27 32.11 2.93 41.68
C ALA A 27 32.23 1.66 40.81
N GLY A 28 32.78 0.60 41.39
CA GLY A 28 33.13 -0.63 40.69
C GLY A 28 31.94 -1.22 39.93
N THR A 29 32.11 -1.39 38.62
CA THR A 29 31.20 -2.19 37.80
C THR A 29 31.78 -3.59 37.71
N THR A 30 31.13 -4.54 38.36
CA THR A 30 31.19 -5.93 37.93
C THR A 30 30.81 -5.96 36.45
N SER A 31 31.66 -6.56 35.63
CA SER A 31 31.36 -6.85 34.24
C SER A 31 30.30 -7.95 34.17
N ASP A 32 29.06 -7.61 34.51
CA ASP A 32 27.92 -8.42 34.11
C ASP A 32 27.68 -8.15 32.63
N THR A 33 28.43 -8.88 31.81
CA THR A 33 28.00 -9.16 30.45
C THR A 33 26.67 -9.92 30.63
N PRO A 34 25.51 -9.38 30.22
CA PRO A 34 24.29 -10.15 30.27
C PRO A 34 24.57 -11.44 29.49
N PRO A 35 24.18 -12.63 29.98
CA PRO A 35 24.34 -13.83 29.17
C PRO A 35 23.66 -13.55 27.84
N SER A 36 24.43 -13.70 26.76
CA SER A 36 23.91 -13.79 25.40
C SER A 36 22.96 -14.97 25.40
N THR A 37 21.70 -14.72 25.73
CA THR A 37 20.62 -15.67 25.60
C THR A 37 20.41 -15.80 24.10
N THR A 38 21.09 -16.77 23.49
CA THR A 38 20.80 -17.19 22.12
C THR A 38 19.31 -17.44 22.04
N GLN A 39 18.59 -16.56 21.33
CA GLN A 39 17.16 -16.71 21.17
C GLN A 39 16.86 -18.07 20.52
N PRO A 40 15.79 -18.77 20.94
CA PRO A 40 15.45 -20.06 20.35
C PRO A 40 15.19 -19.91 18.85
N VAL A 41 15.64 -20.88 18.07
CA VAL A 41 15.51 -20.88 16.61
C VAL A 41 14.67 -22.05 16.15
N LEU A 42 13.99 -21.92 15.00
CA LEU A 42 13.25 -23.02 14.40
C LEU A 42 14.19 -24.18 14.09
N ALA A 43 13.87 -25.35 14.61
CA ALA A 43 14.73 -26.52 14.53
C ALA A 43 14.74 -27.12 13.12
N VAL A 44 15.95 -27.48 12.66
CA VAL A 44 16.13 -28.25 11.43
C VAL A 44 15.88 -29.72 11.73
N ALA A 45 14.84 -30.31 11.16
CA ALA A 45 14.54 -31.73 11.35
C ALA A 45 14.50 -32.46 10.01
N ALA A 46 15.13 -33.62 9.94
CA ALA A 46 14.95 -34.56 8.83
C ALA A 46 13.56 -35.20 8.94
N LEU A 47 13.00 -35.57 7.79
CA LEU A 47 11.69 -36.20 7.70
C LEU A 47 11.87 -37.69 7.37
N ALA A 48 11.14 -38.54 8.08
CA ALA A 48 11.08 -39.97 7.89
C ALA A 48 10.26 -40.33 6.64
N PRO A 49 10.43 -41.55 6.10
CA PRO A 49 9.60 -42.07 5.03
C PRO A 49 8.10 -41.95 5.35
N ASN A 50 7.30 -41.66 4.32
CA ASN A 50 5.85 -41.43 4.40
C ASN A 50 5.44 -40.14 5.12
N THR A 51 6.34 -39.15 5.23
CA THR A 51 5.94 -37.81 5.63
C THR A 51 5.31 -37.09 4.44
N LEU A 52 4.01 -36.83 4.54
CA LEU A 52 3.19 -36.28 3.46
C LEU A 52 2.62 -34.94 3.89
N ILE A 53 2.43 -34.03 2.93
CA ILE A 53 1.63 -32.83 3.11
C ILE A 53 0.42 -32.84 2.17
N SER A 54 -0.73 -32.45 2.69
CA SER A 54 -1.95 -32.24 1.92
C SER A 54 -2.66 -30.96 2.38
N GLY A 55 -3.39 -30.31 1.49
CA GLY A 55 -4.18 -29.15 1.88
C GLY A 55 -4.68 -28.35 0.70
N GLN A 56 -5.01 -27.09 0.95
CA GLN A 56 -5.67 -26.24 -0.03
C GLN A 56 -5.06 -24.84 -0.07
N VAL A 57 -4.83 -24.33 -1.27
CA VAL A 57 -4.61 -22.91 -1.52
C VAL A 57 -5.99 -22.23 -1.57
N MET A 58 -6.20 -21.19 -0.78
CA MET A 58 -7.49 -20.53 -0.63
C MET A 58 -7.37 -19.02 -0.68
N TYR A 59 -7.94 -18.43 -1.72
CA TYR A 59 -8.18 -16.99 -1.82
C TYR A 59 -9.27 -16.73 -2.85
N ARG A 60 -10.07 -15.68 -2.65
CA ARG A 60 -11.22 -15.36 -3.51
C ARG A 60 -10.80 -15.12 -4.98
N ASP A 61 -9.70 -14.41 -5.19
CA ASP A 61 -9.34 -13.89 -6.52
C ASP A 61 -8.24 -14.70 -7.23
N ILE A 62 -7.68 -15.72 -6.56
CA ILE A 62 -6.61 -16.56 -7.13
C ILE A 62 -7.18 -17.46 -8.22
N ARG A 63 -6.45 -17.59 -9.33
CA ARG A 63 -6.82 -18.49 -10.43
C ARG A 63 -6.13 -19.84 -10.27
N PHE A 64 -6.89 -20.91 -10.45
CA PHE A 64 -6.42 -22.30 -10.40
C PHE A 64 -6.39 -22.93 -11.81
N PRO A 65 -5.56 -23.96 -12.06
CA PRO A 65 -4.60 -24.58 -11.14
C PRO A 65 -3.36 -23.71 -10.87
N ALA A 66 -3.04 -23.49 -9.60
CA ALA A 66 -1.90 -22.70 -9.17
C ALA A 66 -0.61 -23.52 -9.23
N THR A 67 0.52 -22.87 -9.51
CA THR A 67 1.86 -23.45 -9.31
C THR A 67 2.20 -23.40 -7.84
N LEU A 68 2.52 -24.54 -7.24
CA LEU A 68 3.00 -24.65 -5.89
C LEU A 68 4.50 -24.98 -5.90
N LEU A 69 5.26 -24.23 -5.12
CA LEU A 69 6.68 -24.43 -4.89
C LEU A 69 6.91 -24.71 -3.40
N ILE A 70 7.54 -25.83 -3.08
CA ILE A 70 7.92 -26.22 -1.72
C ILE A 70 9.43 -26.20 -1.67
N LYS A 71 10.01 -25.39 -0.77
CA LYS A 71 11.45 -25.35 -0.51
C LYS A 71 11.74 -25.68 0.94
N ASP A 72 12.69 -26.55 1.19
CA ASP A 72 13.19 -26.76 2.54
C ASP A 72 14.22 -25.70 2.97
N GLN A 73 14.76 -25.90 4.17
CA GLN A 73 15.82 -25.07 4.72
C GLN A 73 17.13 -25.12 3.91
N ARG A 74 17.44 -26.26 3.28
CA ARG A 74 18.68 -26.49 2.51
C ARG A 74 18.56 -26.06 1.05
N GLY A 75 17.35 -25.71 0.60
CA GLY A 75 17.06 -25.33 -0.78
C GLY A 75 16.61 -26.50 -1.66
N THR A 76 16.36 -27.68 -1.10
CA THR A 76 15.68 -28.76 -1.83
C THR A 76 14.31 -28.26 -2.23
N GLU A 77 13.98 -28.40 -3.50
CA GLU A 77 12.75 -27.86 -4.08
C GLU A 77 11.86 -28.97 -4.64
N ARG A 78 10.54 -28.80 -4.47
CA ARG A 78 9.52 -29.57 -5.17
C ARG A 78 8.52 -28.62 -5.79
N SER A 79 8.20 -28.84 -7.06
CA SER A 79 7.15 -28.09 -7.77
C SER A 79 6.00 -29.01 -8.14
N LEU A 80 4.77 -28.52 -7.96
CA LEU A 80 3.56 -29.22 -8.35
C LEU A 80 2.47 -28.21 -8.74
N LYS A 81 1.35 -28.74 -9.24
CA LYS A 81 0.14 -27.97 -9.51
C LYS A 81 -0.94 -28.34 -8.50
N THR A 82 -1.71 -27.35 -8.08
CA THR A 82 -2.99 -27.64 -7.42
C THR A 82 -3.98 -28.24 -8.43
N ASP A 83 -5.06 -28.85 -7.94
CA ASP A 83 -6.24 -29.05 -8.76
C ASP A 83 -7.00 -27.73 -8.99
N ILE A 84 -8.13 -27.81 -9.70
CA ILE A 84 -8.97 -26.63 -10.01
C ILE A 84 -9.71 -26.06 -8.78
N GLN A 85 -9.75 -26.80 -7.67
CA GLN A 85 -10.25 -26.33 -6.37
C GLN A 85 -9.12 -25.81 -5.47
N GLY A 86 -7.87 -25.78 -5.95
CA GLY A 86 -6.71 -25.35 -5.16
C GLY A 86 -6.15 -26.41 -4.21
N ARG A 87 -6.63 -27.66 -4.27
CA ARG A 87 -6.14 -28.75 -3.42
C ARG A 87 -4.81 -29.30 -3.95
N PHE A 88 -3.95 -29.75 -3.06
CA PHE A 88 -2.66 -30.35 -3.41
C PHE A 88 -2.26 -31.45 -2.42
N TYR A 89 -1.31 -32.27 -2.87
CA TYR A 89 -0.69 -33.36 -2.11
C TYR A 89 0.77 -33.49 -2.53
N ALA A 90 1.68 -33.65 -1.58
CA ALA A 90 3.10 -33.85 -1.87
C ALA A 90 3.77 -34.76 -0.83
N ASP A 91 4.67 -35.62 -1.31
CA ASP A 91 5.61 -36.35 -0.46
C ASP A 91 6.83 -35.45 -0.17
N VAL A 92 7.10 -35.22 1.11
CA VAL A 92 8.19 -34.38 1.60
C VAL A 92 9.23 -35.18 2.40
N SER A 93 9.16 -36.52 2.38
CA SER A 93 10.05 -37.40 3.15
C SER A 93 11.55 -37.20 2.87
N SER A 94 11.91 -36.66 1.71
CA SER A 94 13.32 -36.38 1.37
C SER A 94 13.80 -34.97 1.77
N MET A 95 12.94 -34.18 2.42
CA MET A 95 13.18 -32.77 2.74
C MET A 95 13.49 -32.60 4.23
N VAL A 96 13.85 -31.38 4.63
CA VAL A 96 14.01 -31.00 6.04
C VAL A 96 13.08 -29.84 6.42
N THR A 97 12.65 -29.71 7.67
CA THR A 97 11.95 -28.50 8.13
C THR A 97 12.94 -27.39 8.50
N PRO A 98 12.51 -26.12 8.58
CA PRO A 98 11.21 -25.58 8.13
C PRO A 98 11.01 -25.65 6.61
N LEU A 99 9.76 -25.81 6.18
CA LEU A 99 9.38 -25.71 4.77
C LEU A 99 8.78 -24.34 4.46
N ARG A 100 9.13 -23.80 3.30
CA ARG A 100 8.48 -22.63 2.68
C ARG A 100 7.61 -23.11 1.54
N LEU A 101 6.37 -22.68 1.52
CA LEU A 101 5.45 -22.95 0.42
C LEU A 101 5.08 -21.65 -0.28
N SER A 102 5.15 -21.62 -1.60
CA SER A 102 4.72 -20.50 -2.45
C SER A 102 3.68 -20.97 -3.45
N ALA A 103 2.52 -20.33 -3.48
CA ALA A 103 1.47 -20.56 -4.45
C ALA A 103 1.37 -19.36 -5.40
N ILE A 104 1.55 -19.62 -6.69
CA ILE A 104 1.44 -18.62 -7.77
C ILE A 104 0.23 -19.00 -8.62
N GLU A 105 -0.69 -18.06 -8.84
CA GLU A 105 -1.88 -18.31 -9.63
C GLU A 105 -1.60 -18.87 -11.04
N ALA A 106 -2.62 -19.47 -11.65
CA ALA A 106 -2.59 -19.88 -13.04
C ALA A 106 -2.27 -18.70 -13.98
N GLY A 107 -1.25 -18.90 -14.83
CA GLY A 107 -0.76 -17.89 -15.78
C GLY A 107 0.10 -16.78 -15.16
N GLY A 108 0.31 -16.79 -13.84
CA GLY A 108 1.19 -15.85 -13.15
C GLY A 108 2.67 -16.17 -13.34
N GLN A 109 3.49 -15.16 -13.56
CA GLN A 109 4.95 -15.30 -13.75
C GLN A 109 5.80 -14.33 -12.90
N ASN A 110 5.18 -13.32 -12.30
CA ASN A 110 5.88 -12.27 -11.56
C ASN A 110 5.23 -12.07 -10.19
N CYS A 111 5.97 -12.30 -9.12
CA CYS A 111 5.52 -12.04 -7.74
C CYS A 111 6.32 -10.91 -7.06
N LEU A 112 7.36 -10.40 -7.71
CA LEU A 112 8.39 -9.57 -7.09
C LEU A 112 8.41 -8.15 -7.64
N LEU A 113 8.42 -7.97 -8.96
CA LEU A 113 8.71 -6.67 -9.57
C LEU A 113 7.42 -5.85 -9.75
N SER A 114 7.45 -4.56 -9.38
CA SER A 114 6.30 -3.64 -9.56
C SER A 114 6.30 -2.90 -10.90
N ASN A 115 7.29 -3.16 -11.78
CA ASN A 115 7.32 -2.64 -13.15
C ASN A 115 6.61 -3.54 -14.18
N GLN A 116 6.02 -4.64 -13.71
CA GLN A 116 5.19 -5.57 -14.47
C GLN A 116 4.01 -5.98 -13.60
N LEU A 117 2.91 -6.42 -14.21
CA LEU A 117 1.75 -6.86 -13.44
C LEU A 117 2.13 -8.05 -12.55
N ARG A 118 1.97 -7.89 -11.24
CA ARG A 118 2.16 -8.96 -10.27
C ARG A 118 1.00 -9.93 -10.32
N ALA A 119 1.35 -11.20 -10.34
CA ALA A 119 0.46 -12.29 -10.09
C ALA A 119 -0.04 -12.26 -8.65
N ILE A 120 -1.17 -12.91 -8.40
CA ILE A 120 -1.55 -13.28 -7.03
C ILE A 120 -0.60 -14.38 -6.57
N CYS A 121 0.19 -14.06 -5.54
CA CYS A 121 1.16 -14.95 -4.94
C CYS A 121 0.94 -15.00 -3.43
N LEU A 122 0.86 -16.20 -2.88
CA LEU A 122 0.64 -16.46 -1.46
C LEU A 122 1.76 -17.36 -0.93
N GLY A 123 2.13 -17.18 0.32
CA GLY A 123 3.15 -17.97 0.99
C GLY A 123 2.67 -18.60 2.28
N ALA A 124 3.42 -19.59 2.76
CA ALA A 124 3.31 -20.15 4.10
C ALA A 124 4.68 -20.63 4.60
N LEU A 125 4.89 -20.55 5.92
CA LEU A 125 6.02 -21.15 6.61
C LEU A 125 5.52 -22.32 7.45
N VAL A 126 6.11 -23.50 7.27
CA VAL A 126 5.82 -24.71 8.05
C VAL A 126 7.01 -24.98 8.97
N PRO A 127 6.93 -24.60 10.26
CA PRO A 127 8.06 -24.72 11.17
C PRO A 127 8.40 -26.18 11.47
N GLN A 128 7.38 -27.03 11.60
CA GLN A 128 7.51 -28.44 11.98
C GLN A 128 6.42 -29.29 11.31
N LEU A 129 6.67 -30.59 11.22
CA LEU A 129 5.74 -31.59 10.72
C LEU A 129 5.70 -32.78 11.68
N ARG A 130 4.58 -33.49 11.71
CA ARG A 130 4.50 -34.81 12.35
C ARG A 130 5.20 -35.82 11.46
N ASP A 131 6.30 -36.35 11.96
CA ASP A 131 7.20 -37.21 11.23
C ASP A 131 6.56 -38.56 10.90
N GLY A 132 6.70 -39.02 9.64
CA GLY A 132 6.09 -40.29 9.17
C GLY A 132 4.57 -40.28 9.05
N HIS A 133 3.93 -39.10 9.06
CA HIS A 133 2.49 -38.93 8.98
C HIS A 133 2.07 -37.98 7.85
N GLU A 134 0.77 -37.99 7.54
CA GLU A 134 0.14 -36.93 6.74
C GLU A 134 -0.07 -35.67 7.59
N ASN A 135 0.30 -34.53 7.03
CA ASN A 135 0.23 -33.21 7.65
C ASN A 135 -0.65 -32.29 6.80
N ARG A 136 -1.62 -31.64 7.44
CA ARG A 136 -2.50 -30.68 6.78
C ARG A 136 -1.82 -29.31 6.71
N ILE A 137 -1.64 -28.77 5.52
CA ILE A 137 -0.98 -27.48 5.27
C ILE A 137 -1.79 -26.67 4.25
N ASN A 138 -2.36 -25.55 4.69
CA ASN A 138 -3.14 -24.63 3.86
C ASN A 138 -2.32 -23.39 3.52
N ILE A 139 -2.64 -22.75 2.38
CA ILE A 139 -2.00 -21.49 1.95
C ILE A 139 -3.09 -20.47 1.69
N ASN A 140 -3.03 -19.31 2.34
CA ASN A 140 -4.06 -18.28 2.26
C ASN A 140 -3.45 -16.89 2.58
N PRO A 141 -4.21 -15.79 2.42
CA PRO A 141 -3.72 -14.45 2.77
C PRO A 141 -3.14 -14.31 4.18
N LEU A 142 -3.66 -15.04 5.16
CA LEU A 142 -3.21 -14.95 6.55
C LEU A 142 -1.88 -15.71 6.75
N THR A 143 -1.69 -16.86 6.10
CA THR A 143 -0.38 -17.53 6.12
C THR A 143 0.70 -16.70 5.43
N ASP A 144 0.34 -15.99 4.35
CA ASP A 144 1.27 -15.08 3.65
C ASP A 144 1.65 -13.89 4.54
N ARG A 145 0.67 -13.39 5.30
CA ARG A 145 0.87 -12.32 6.28
C ARG A 145 1.80 -12.75 7.43
N ILE A 146 1.60 -13.93 8.00
CA ILE A 146 2.49 -14.49 9.05
C ILE A 146 3.90 -14.68 8.49
N LEU A 147 4.03 -15.25 7.29
CA LEU A 147 5.31 -15.39 6.60
C LEU A 147 6.00 -14.04 6.39
N SER A 148 5.23 -12.99 6.06
CA SER A 148 5.73 -11.64 5.87
C SER A 148 6.33 -11.04 7.14
N ASP A 149 5.71 -11.24 8.31
CA ASP A 149 6.25 -10.80 9.61
C ASP A 149 7.58 -11.50 9.93
N VAL A 150 7.64 -12.81 9.68
CA VAL A 150 8.85 -13.59 9.89
C VAL A 150 9.96 -13.15 8.92
N ALA A 151 9.61 -12.88 7.65
CA ALA A 151 10.55 -12.38 6.65
C ALA A 151 11.13 -11.02 7.05
N ALA A 152 10.29 -10.08 7.48
CA ALA A 152 10.72 -8.76 7.95
C ALA A 152 11.66 -8.87 9.17
N SER A 153 11.31 -9.74 10.13
CA SER A 153 12.16 -10.00 11.31
C SER A 153 13.51 -10.61 10.96
N ALA A 154 13.58 -11.35 9.85
CA ALA A 154 14.82 -11.92 9.30
C ALA A 154 15.59 -10.96 8.38
N GLY A 155 15.15 -9.71 8.25
CA GLY A 155 15.82 -8.68 7.45
C GLY A 155 15.48 -8.68 5.96
N TYR A 156 14.45 -9.41 5.54
CA TYR A 156 13.93 -9.33 4.17
C TYR A 156 12.94 -8.19 4.02
N ILE A 157 12.86 -7.69 2.79
CA ILE A 157 11.90 -6.65 2.37
C ILE A 157 10.44 -7.13 2.52
N GLY A 158 10.19 -8.41 2.27
CA GLY A 158 8.87 -9.02 2.30
C GLY A 158 8.93 -10.54 2.15
N PRO A 159 7.77 -11.20 2.08
CA PRO A 159 7.70 -12.67 2.03
C PRO A 159 8.27 -13.22 0.73
N GLN A 160 8.19 -12.48 -0.38
CA GLN A 160 8.64 -12.99 -1.69
C GLN A 160 10.15 -13.27 -1.70
N GLN A 161 10.95 -12.36 -1.15
CA GLN A 161 12.40 -12.53 -1.07
C GLN A 161 12.78 -13.72 -0.19
N LEU A 162 12.05 -13.94 0.91
CA LEU A 162 12.24 -15.11 1.76
C LEU A 162 11.85 -16.42 1.04
N LEU A 163 10.78 -16.43 0.25
CA LEU A 163 10.37 -17.58 -0.57
C LEU A 163 11.37 -17.90 -1.68
N ASP A 164 11.97 -16.87 -2.27
CA ASP A 164 12.90 -17.01 -3.39
C ASP A 164 14.32 -17.39 -2.95
N ALA A 165 14.71 -17.05 -1.71
CA ALA A 165 16.04 -17.33 -1.18
C ALA A 165 16.46 -18.81 -1.38
N THR A 166 17.69 -19.02 -1.83
CA THR A 166 18.24 -20.37 -2.11
C THR A 166 18.15 -21.27 -0.89
N THR A 167 18.58 -20.77 0.27
CA THR A 167 18.48 -21.43 1.57
C THR A 167 17.66 -20.58 2.52
N LEU A 168 16.99 -21.21 3.48
CA LEU A 168 16.30 -20.48 4.54
C LEU A 168 17.33 -20.05 5.60
N PRO A 169 17.38 -18.76 6.00
CA PRO A 169 18.23 -18.38 7.11
C PRO A 169 17.68 -18.97 8.42
N THR A 170 18.50 -18.94 9.46
CA THR A 170 18.04 -19.30 10.80
C THR A 170 16.92 -18.34 11.23
N LEU A 171 15.73 -18.89 11.47
CA LEU A 171 14.56 -18.13 11.88
C LEU A 171 14.37 -18.23 13.40
N SER A 172 14.05 -17.11 14.05
CA SER A 172 13.75 -17.07 15.47
C SER A 172 12.37 -17.68 15.75
N VAL A 173 12.26 -18.44 16.85
CA VAL A 173 10.96 -18.87 17.39
C VAL A 173 10.15 -17.65 17.82
N ALA A 174 10.80 -16.66 18.44
CA ALA A 174 10.12 -15.46 18.94
C ALA A 174 9.51 -14.60 17.82
N SER A 175 10.13 -14.58 16.63
CA SER A 175 9.54 -13.87 15.47
C SER A 175 8.31 -14.59 14.93
N TRP A 176 8.34 -15.92 14.89
CA TRP A 176 7.18 -16.74 14.53
C TRP A 176 6.03 -16.61 15.55
N GLU A 177 6.32 -16.69 16.85
CA GLU A 177 5.33 -16.50 17.91
C GLU A 177 4.72 -15.09 17.88
N THR A 178 5.55 -14.08 17.61
CA THR A 178 5.07 -12.70 17.43
C THR A 178 4.14 -12.58 16.24
N ALA A 179 4.50 -13.14 15.08
CA ALA A 179 3.65 -13.13 13.90
C ALA A 179 2.27 -13.78 14.16
N TYR A 180 2.25 -14.91 14.88
CA TYR A 180 1.00 -15.59 15.27
C TYR A 180 0.17 -14.77 16.25
N ARG A 181 0.81 -14.18 17.28
CA ARG A 181 0.11 -13.30 18.24
C ARG A 181 -0.55 -12.12 17.52
N GLU A 182 0.16 -11.49 16.60
CA GLU A 182 -0.39 -10.37 15.84
C GLU A 182 -1.54 -10.79 14.91
N PHE A 183 -1.44 -11.98 14.29
CA PHE A 183 -2.57 -12.60 13.59
C PHE A 183 -3.79 -12.76 14.50
N HIS A 184 -3.65 -13.33 15.70
CA HIS A 184 -4.74 -13.51 16.65
C HIS A 184 -5.35 -12.16 17.08
N ASN A 185 -4.52 -11.15 17.36
CA ASN A 185 -4.97 -9.78 17.64
C ASN A 185 -5.86 -9.21 16.52
N GLY A 186 -5.56 -9.54 15.26
CA GLY A 186 -6.30 -9.04 14.10
C GLY A 186 -7.57 -9.82 13.75
N PHE A 187 -7.67 -11.09 14.14
CA PHE A 187 -8.68 -11.99 13.56
C PHE A 187 -9.52 -12.79 14.55
N ASP A 188 -9.16 -12.89 15.84
CA ASP A 188 -9.88 -13.76 16.78
C ASP A 188 -11.37 -13.43 16.91
N ASP A 189 -11.71 -12.14 16.99
CA ASP A 189 -13.10 -11.69 17.03
C ASP A 189 -13.86 -12.07 15.77
N ALA A 190 -13.22 -11.97 14.60
CA ALA A 190 -13.81 -12.33 13.33
C ALA A 190 -13.97 -13.85 13.20
N LEU A 191 -12.97 -14.64 13.61
CA LEU A 191 -13.03 -16.10 13.62
C LEU A 191 -14.17 -16.60 14.52
N LYS A 192 -14.33 -16.00 15.71
CA LYS A 192 -15.45 -16.28 16.61
C LYS A 192 -16.80 -15.97 15.97
N GLN A 193 -16.94 -14.80 15.33
CA GLN A 193 -18.15 -14.43 14.60
C GLN A 193 -18.46 -15.36 13.42
N ALA A 194 -17.43 -15.90 12.77
CA ALA A 194 -17.54 -16.88 11.68
C ALA A 194 -17.94 -18.29 12.15
N GLY A 195 -18.00 -18.53 13.48
CA GLY A 195 -18.40 -19.81 14.07
C GLY A 195 -17.25 -20.72 14.51
N ILE A 196 -16.02 -20.21 14.59
CA ILE A 196 -14.89 -20.94 15.17
C ILE A 196 -14.96 -20.79 16.70
N THR A 197 -15.16 -21.91 17.39
CA THR A 197 -15.47 -21.93 18.84
C THR A 197 -14.29 -21.59 19.73
N ASP A 198 -13.07 -21.91 19.28
CA ASP A 198 -11.82 -21.58 19.99
C ASP A 198 -10.86 -20.86 19.03
N PRO A 199 -11.06 -19.55 18.82
CA PRO A 199 -10.24 -18.77 17.89
C PRO A 199 -8.76 -18.72 18.31
N THR A 200 -8.47 -18.79 19.62
CA THR A 200 -7.11 -18.72 20.16
C THR A 200 -6.25 -19.94 19.80
N GLN A 201 -6.88 -21.06 19.43
CA GLN A 201 -6.22 -22.27 18.95
C GLN A 201 -6.33 -22.44 17.43
N PHE A 202 -6.98 -21.51 16.74
CA PHE A 202 -7.12 -21.58 15.29
C PHE A 202 -5.79 -21.24 14.62
N ASP A 203 -5.28 -22.17 13.81
CA ASP A 203 -4.09 -21.96 13.00
C ASP A 203 -4.48 -21.90 11.50
N PRO A 204 -4.30 -20.75 10.81
CA PRO A 204 -4.63 -20.63 9.40
C PRO A 204 -3.80 -21.56 8.50
N LEU A 205 -2.70 -22.14 9.01
CA LEU A 205 -1.88 -23.13 8.33
C LEU A 205 -2.47 -24.55 8.42
N THR A 206 -2.97 -24.97 9.59
CA THR A 206 -3.23 -26.40 9.86
C THR A 206 -4.69 -26.75 10.18
N TYR A 207 -5.60 -25.77 10.21
CA TYR A 207 -7.00 -25.99 10.58
C TYR A 207 -7.69 -27.11 9.77
N PRO A 208 -8.61 -27.90 10.39
CA PRO A 208 -9.27 -29.03 9.73
C PRO A 208 -10.32 -28.59 8.71
N ASN A 209 -10.60 -29.44 7.71
CA ASN A 209 -11.59 -29.18 6.65
C ASN A 209 -13.00 -28.83 7.16
N THR A 210 -13.36 -29.27 8.36
CA THR A 210 -14.64 -28.94 9.00
C THR A 210 -14.79 -27.45 9.28
N LEU A 211 -13.69 -26.70 9.42
CA LEU A 211 -13.71 -25.25 9.63
C LEU A 211 -13.59 -24.45 8.32
N THR A 212 -13.37 -25.12 7.17
CA THR A 212 -13.26 -24.45 5.86
C THR A 212 -14.46 -23.54 5.54
N PRO A 213 -15.73 -23.93 5.77
CA PRO A 213 -16.87 -23.04 5.52
C PRO A 213 -16.83 -21.76 6.36
N ALA A 214 -16.52 -21.88 7.67
CA ALA A 214 -16.38 -20.74 8.57
C ALA A 214 -15.25 -19.82 8.13
N PHE A 215 -14.05 -20.37 7.89
CA PHE A 215 -12.90 -19.58 7.47
C PHE A 215 -13.09 -18.92 6.09
N THR A 216 -13.84 -19.55 5.20
CA THR A 216 -14.19 -18.96 3.89
C THR A 216 -14.95 -17.64 4.06
N THR A 217 -15.76 -17.47 5.11
CA THR A 217 -16.46 -16.19 5.35
C THR A 217 -15.48 -15.03 5.58
N ILE A 218 -14.37 -15.29 6.29
CA ILE A 218 -13.27 -14.33 6.50
C ILE A 218 -12.57 -14.01 5.19
N LEU A 219 -12.18 -15.06 4.44
CA LEU A 219 -11.43 -14.89 3.19
C LEU A 219 -12.22 -14.16 2.11
N GLN A 220 -13.55 -14.29 2.10
CA GLN A 220 -14.37 -13.61 1.09
C GLN A 220 -14.46 -12.09 1.28
N VAL A 221 -14.24 -11.61 2.51
CA VAL A 221 -14.21 -10.17 2.83
C VAL A 221 -12.79 -9.63 3.01
N THR A 222 -11.77 -10.46 2.83
CA THR A 222 -10.36 -10.06 2.97
C THR A 222 -9.73 -9.86 1.59
N ASN A 223 -9.17 -8.69 1.38
CA ASN A 223 -8.37 -8.31 0.22
C ASN A 223 -6.88 -8.50 0.54
N HIS A 224 -6.11 -9.07 -0.39
CA HIS A 224 -4.69 -9.35 -0.26
C HIS A 224 -3.87 -8.64 -1.32
N ALA A 225 -2.75 -8.06 -0.89
CA ALA A 225 -1.66 -7.62 -1.74
C ALA A 225 -0.33 -7.69 -0.98
N ARG A 226 0.76 -7.40 -1.67
CA ARG A 226 2.06 -7.08 -1.06
C ARG A 226 2.40 -5.63 -1.36
N ASN A 227 2.97 -4.89 -0.42
CA ASN A 227 3.38 -3.51 -0.64
C ASN A 227 4.57 -3.44 -1.63
N TYR A 228 5.28 -2.32 -1.69
CA TYR A 228 6.56 -2.19 -2.37
C TYR A 228 7.62 -1.61 -1.42
N HIS A 229 8.89 -1.85 -1.76
CA HIS A 229 10.03 -1.26 -1.09
C HIS A 229 10.43 0.05 -1.77
N ASN A 230 10.61 1.12 -1.02
CA ASN A 230 10.86 2.45 -1.59
C ASN A 230 12.14 2.53 -2.44
N ASP A 231 13.18 1.78 -2.08
CA ASP A 231 14.50 1.94 -2.70
C ASP A 231 14.77 0.94 -3.83
N SER A 232 14.01 -0.15 -3.90
CA SER A 232 14.14 -1.16 -4.98
C SER A 232 12.89 -1.25 -5.87
N GLY A 233 11.72 -0.89 -5.34
CA GLY A 233 10.41 -1.09 -5.95
C GLY A 233 9.98 -2.56 -6.05
N GLU A 234 10.71 -3.47 -5.39
CA GLU A 234 10.31 -4.86 -5.24
C GLU A 234 9.11 -5.00 -4.29
N ALA A 235 8.41 -6.12 -4.39
CA ALA A 235 7.33 -6.48 -3.51
C ALA A 235 7.80 -6.48 -2.06
N GLY A 236 7.09 -5.71 -1.24
CA GLY A 236 7.32 -5.56 0.19
C GLY A 236 6.40 -6.43 1.02
N HIS A 237 6.20 -5.97 2.24
CA HIS A 237 5.39 -6.60 3.25
C HIS A 237 3.94 -6.86 2.80
N THR A 238 3.34 -7.96 3.26
CA THR A 238 1.93 -8.29 2.98
C THR A 238 1.00 -7.28 3.61
N VAL A 239 -0.04 -6.90 2.86
CA VAL A 239 -1.07 -5.94 3.25
C VAL A 239 -2.41 -6.65 3.14
N LEU A 240 -3.19 -6.59 4.21
CA LEU A 240 -4.56 -7.10 4.26
C LEU A 240 -5.51 -5.96 4.52
N THR A 241 -6.58 -5.89 3.74
CA THR A 241 -7.67 -4.94 3.97
C THR A 241 -9.01 -5.66 3.93
N ASP A 242 -10.04 -5.05 4.50
CA ASP A 242 -11.40 -5.55 4.31
C ASP A 242 -11.89 -5.30 2.88
N ILE A 243 -13.11 -5.74 2.58
CA ILE A 243 -13.74 -5.60 1.26
C ILE A 243 -13.89 -4.14 0.82
N GLY A 244 -14.04 -3.22 1.78
CA GLY A 244 -14.11 -1.77 1.60
C GLY A 244 -12.75 -1.08 1.58
N PHE A 245 -11.66 -1.84 1.55
CA PHE A 245 -10.27 -1.37 1.53
C PHE A 245 -9.81 -0.69 2.83
N HIS A 246 -10.52 -0.88 3.95
CA HIS A 246 -10.05 -0.49 5.28
C HIS A 246 -8.88 -1.38 5.71
N PRO A 247 -7.77 -0.81 6.20
CA PRO A 247 -6.65 -1.60 6.69
C PRO A 247 -7.07 -2.58 7.80
N ILE A 248 -6.75 -3.86 7.62
CA ILE A 248 -6.70 -4.87 8.70
C ILE A 248 -5.24 -4.97 9.16
N VAL A 249 -4.32 -4.90 8.21
CA VAL A 249 -2.89 -4.77 8.47
C VAL A 249 -2.41 -3.58 7.65
N GLY A 250 -1.72 -2.65 8.33
CA GLY A 250 -1.18 -1.45 7.70
C GLY A 250 -0.13 -1.73 6.61
N LEU A 251 0.26 -0.67 5.91
CA LEU A 251 1.25 -0.73 4.82
C LEU A 251 2.70 -0.93 5.30
N ASN A 252 2.98 -0.77 6.58
CA ASN A 252 4.32 -0.81 7.15
C ASN A 252 4.60 -2.17 7.82
N ALA A 253 5.87 -2.56 7.86
CA ALA A 253 6.30 -3.75 8.61
C ALA A 253 6.12 -3.59 10.13
N SER A 254 6.03 -2.35 10.62
CA SER A 254 5.68 -2.00 11.98
C SER A 254 4.30 -1.34 12.04
N GLY A 255 3.38 -1.97 12.77
CA GLY A 255 2.02 -1.51 12.99
C GLY A 255 1.20 -2.63 13.62
N SER A 256 0.33 -2.29 14.56
CA SER A 256 -0.61 -3.25 15.12
C SER A 256 -1.57 -3.72 14.02
N TYR A 257 -2.01 -4.97 14.08
CA TYR A 257 -3.17 -5.39 13.32
C TYR A 257 -4.37 -4.55 13.80
N GLU A 258 -5.10 -3.99 12.85
CA GLU A 258 -6.46 -3.55 13.12
C GLU A 258 -7.36 -4.78 13.09
N PRO A 259 -8.14 -5.02 14.16
CA PRO A 259 -9.07 -6.14 14.17
C PRO A 259 -10.03 -6.06 12.98
N LEU A 260 -10.20 -7.17 12.26
CA LEU A 260 -11.21 -7.29 11.22
C LEU A 260 -12.60 -7.20 11.85
N ASP A 261 -13.32 -6.13 11.54
CA ASP A 261 -14.76 -6.04 11.82
C ASP A 261 -15.54 -6.85 10.77
N LEU A 262 -15.72 -8.16 11.03
CA LEU A 262 -16.38 -9.07 10.11
C LEU A 262 -17.83 -8.67 9.83
N ALA A 263 -18.55 -8.17 10.83
CA ALA A 263 -19.94 -7.74 10.68
C ALA A 263 -20.03 -6.56 9.71
N SER A 264 -19.23 -5.52 9.92
CA SER A 264 -19.15 -4.37 9.02
C SER A 264 -18.71 -4.77 7.62
N ALA A 265 -17.64 -5.56 7.48
CA ALA A 265 -17.14 -6.02 6.18
C ALA A 265 -18.18 -6.89 5.44
N SER A 266 -18.89 -7.75 6.15
CA SER A 266 -19.98 -8.56 5.57
C SER A 266 -21.15 -7.70 5.10
N GLN A 267 -21.52 -6.68 5.89
CA GLN A 267 -22.55 -5.71 5.52
C GLN A 267 -22.13 -4.90 4.28
N GLN A 268 -20.89 -4.44 4.22
CA GLN A 268 -20.34 -3.73 3.06
C GLN A 268 -20.35 -4.60 1.81
N ARG A 269 -19.93 -5.86 1.92
CA ARG A 269 -19.99 -6.80 0.80
C ARG A 269 -21.43 -7.00 0.31
N LYS A 270 -22.38 -7.19 1.23
CA LYS A 270 -23.80 -7.32 0.87
C LYS A 270 -24.32 -6.04 0.19
N ALA A 271 -23.95 -4.87 0.71
CA ALA A 271 -24.29 -3.58 0.11
C ALA A 271 -23.72 -3.48 -1.32
N LEU A 272 -22.46 -3.86 -1.51
CA LEU A 272 -21.81 -3.92 -2.82
C LEU A 272 -22.51 -4.87 -3.80
N GLU A 273 -22.93 -6.05 -3.34
CA GLU A 273 -23.66 -7.02 -4.16
C GLU A 273 -25.06 -6.50 -4.58
N GLN A 274 -25.72 -5.77 -3.69
CA GLN A 274 -27.09 -5.25 -3.85
C GLN A 274 -27.16 -3.84 -4.47
N ALA A 275 -26.04 -3.12 -4.52
CA ALA A 275 -25.99 -1.74 -4.98
C ALA A 275 -26.39 -1.62 -6.45
N ARG A 276 -27.34 -0.70 -6.72
CA ARG A 276 -27.75 -0.37 -8.09
C ARG A 276 -26.66 0.40 -8.82
N THR A 277 -25.90 1.23 -8.11
CA THR A 277 -24.79 2.01 -8.67
C THR A 277 -23.56 1.83 -7.79
N ARG A 278 -22.45 1.41 -8.37
CA ARG A 278 -21.16 1.35 -7.66
C ARG A 278 -20.20 2.37 -8.23
N ILE A 279 -19.38 2.95 -7.35
CA ILE A 279 -18.31 3.87 -7.72
C ILE A 279 -17.00 3.26 -7.24
N PHE A 280 -16.08 3.03 -8.16
CA PHE A 280 -14.74 2.53 -7.87
C PHE A 280 -13.75 3.68 -7.97
N ILE A 281 -12.99 3.92 -6.91
CA ILE A 281 -11.99 5.00 -6.87
C ILE A 281 -10.60 4.41 -7.10
N VAL A 282 -9.98 4.80 -8.21
CA VAL A 282 -8.56 4.59 -8.53
C VAL A 282 -7.84 5.89 -8.25
N SER A 283 -7.13 5.95 -7.12
CA SER A 283 -6.46 7.18 -6.68
C SER A 283 -5.28 6.91 -5.73
N ASP A 284 -4.58 7.97 -5.38
CA ASP A 284 -3.43 7.97 -4.48
C ASP A 284 -3.78 8.26 -3.00
N SER A 285 -2.78 8.72 -2.24
CA SER A 285 -2.86 9.02 -0.81
C SER A 285 -3.89 10.08 -0.44
N THR A 286 -4.30 10.94 -1.37
CA THR A 286 -5.26 12.03 -1.10
C THR A 286 -6.71 11.53 -1.00
N ALA A 287 -7.00 10.35 -1.57
CA ALA A 287 -8.29 9.68 -1.49
C ALA A 287 -8.30 8.46 -0.56
N ALA A 288 -7.12 7.88 -0.26
CA ALA A 288 -6.99 6.61 0.46
C ALA A 288 -7.65 6.60 1.85
N THR A 289 -8.16 5.42 2.22
CA THR A 289 -8.56 5.11 3.59
C THR A 289 -7.32 4.87 4.45
N TYR A 290 -7.25 5.50 5.63
CA TYR A 290 -6.12 5.39 6.56
C TYR A 290 -6.45 4.61 7.82
N GLU A 291 -5.40 4.03 8.41
CA GLU A 291 -5.41 3.35 9.70
C GLU A 291 -5.84 4.28 10.85
N LYS A 292 -6.52 3.74 11.87
CA LYS A 292 -6.93 4.45 13.09
C LYS A 292 -5.76 5.15 13.78
N ALA A 293 -4.58 4.52 13.78
CA ALA A 293 -3.36 5.07 14.36
C ALA A 293 -2.89 6.37 13.70
N ARG A 294 -3.31 6.64 12.45
CA ARG A 294 -2.99 7.86 11.70
C ARG A 294 -4.08 8.92 11.81
N PHE A 295 -5.14 8.70 12.58
CA PHE A 295 -6.14 9.74 12.81
C PHE A 295 -5.46 11.03 13.32
N PRO A 296 -5.77 12.23 12.77
CA PRO A 296 -6.93 12.53 11.93
C PRO A 296 -6.66 12.57 10.42
N ARG A 297 -5.54 12.03 9.93
CA ARG A 297 -5.29 11.94 8.47
C ARG A 297 -6.36 11.10 7.80
N MET A 298 -6.94 11.63 6.73
CA MET A 298 -8.09 11.04 6.06
C MET A 298 -8.08 11.41 4.59
N GLY A 299 -8.36 10.45 3.71
CA GLY A 299 -8.55 10.73 2.29
C GLY A 299 -9.99 11.13 1.98
N TRP A 300 -10.22 11.92 0.94
CA TRP A 300 -11.57 12.32 0.54
C TRP A 300 -12.44 11.12 0.13
N GLY A 301 -11.83 10.09 -0.47
CA GLY A 301 -12.51 8.85 -0.86
C GLY A 301 -13.06 8.05 0.33
N GLN A 302 -12.42 8.16 1.50
CA GLN A 302 -12.84 7.48 2.73
C GLN A 302 -14.22 7.96 3.23
N VAL A 303 -14.58 9.21 2.92
CA VAL A 303 -15.86 9.83 3.33
C VAL A 303 -16.78 10.15 2.16
N PHE A 304 -16.41 9.76 0.93
CA PHE A 304 -17.12 10.17 -0.27
C PHE A 304 -18.53 9.56 -0.39
N GLU A 305 -18.74 8.34 0.10
CA GLU A 305 -20.07 7.71 0.09
C GLU A 305 -21.12 8.54 0.84
N GLN A 306 -20.69 9.29 1.87
CA GLN A 306 -21.55 10.15 2.69
C GLN A 306 -22.15 11.32 1.89
N GLN A 307 -21.67 11.59 0.66
CA GLN A 307 -22.26 12.60 -0.21
C GLN A 307 -23.55 12.13 -0.92
N PHE A 308 -23.86 10.84 -0.85
CA PHE A 308 -25.04 10.25 -1.50
C PHE A 308 -26.19 10.06 -0.51
N ARG A 309 -27.42 10.11 -1.02
CA ARG A 309 -28.61 9.80 -0.21
C ARG A 309 -28.61 8.30 0.10
N PRO A 310 -29.00 7.87 1.31
CA PRO A 310 -29.20 6.44 1.60
C PRO A 310 -30.15 5.74 0.61
N SER A 311 -31.20 6.44 0.15
CA SER A 311 -32.15 5.93 -0.86
C SER A 311 -31.59 5.86 -2.28
N GLY A 312 -30.39 6.42 -2.54
CA GLY A 312 -29.74 6.44 -3.85
C GLY A 312 -29.17 5.10 -4.30
N SER A 313 -29.03 4.12 -3.37
CA SER A 313 -28.41 2.80 -3.60
C SER A 313 -27.04 2.92 -4.28
N VAL A 314 -26.21 3.80 -3.72
CA VAL A 314 -24.81 4.02 -4.15
C VAL A 314 -23.90 3.38 -3.13
N THR A 315 -22.92 2.61 -3.61
CA THR A 315 -21.81 2.10 -2.78
C THR A 315 -20.50 2.52 -3.42
N VAL A 316 -19.56 3.00 -2.59
CA VAL A 316 -18.23 3.43 -3.00
C VAL A 316 -17.21 2.39 -2.56
N VAL A 317 -16.46 1.86 -3.52
CA VAL A 317 -15.27 1.04 -3.27
C VAL A 317 -14.05 1.95 -3.41
N ASN A 318 -13.51 2.38 -2.26
CA ASN A 318 -12.35 3.26 -2.23
C ASN A 318 -11.04 2.46 -2.40
N GLY A 319 -10.73 2.10 -3.64
CA GLY A 319 -9.50 1.38 -3.97
C GLY A 319 -8.22 2.19 -3.78
N ALA A 320 -8.31 3.48 -3.44
CA ALA A 320 -7.16 4.39 -3.42
C ALA A 320 -6.07 3.97 -2.42
N ARG A 321 -4.81 4.10 -2.81
CA ARG A 321 -3.66 3.65 -2.01
C ARG A 321 -2.56 4.69 -1.90
N ALA A 322 -2.07 4.87 -0.68
CA ALA A 322 -1.00 5.82 -0.42
C ALA A 322 0.30 5.43 -1.13
N GLY A 323 0.98 6.43 -1.69
CA GLY A 323 2.26 6.28 -2.38
C GLY A 323 2.18 5.60 -3.75
N ARG A 324 0.99 5.48 -4.35
CA ARG A 324 0.81 4.90 -5.69
C ARG A 324 0.59 5.98 -6.74
N SER A 325 1.19 5.78 -7.90
CA SER A 325 0.95 6.44 -9.18
C SER A 325 -0.16 5.74 -9.99
N SER A 326 -0.46 6.26 -11.18
CA SER A 326 -1.31 5.55 -12.14
C SER A 326 -0.73 4.21 -12.63
N ARG A 327 0.59 4.02 -12.58
CA ARG A 327 1.29 2.84 -13.15
C ARG A 327 1.43 1.70 -12.15
N ASP A 328 2.11 1.95 -11.03
CA ASP A 328 2.32 0.96 -9.98
C ASP A 328 1.01 0.51 -9.32
N PHE A 329 -0.02 1.36 -9.20
CA PHE A 329 -1.34 0.93 -8.73
C PHE A 329 -1.89 -0.26 -9.53
N TYR A 330 -1.71 -0.23 -10.84
CA TYR A 330 -2.10 -1.32 -11.73
C TYR A 330 -1.16 -2.52 -11.58
N TYR A 331 0.15 -2.30 -11.73
CA TYR A 331 1.13 -3.38 -11.72
C TYR A 331 1.25 -4.10 -10.39
N GLU A 332 0.95 -3.42 -9.28
CA GLU A 332 0.91 -4.03 -7.97
C GLU A 332 -0.33 -4.89 -7.72
N GLY A 333 -1.34 -4.85 -8.60
CA GLY A 333 -2.57 -5.63 -8.48
C GLY A 333 -3.65 -4.99 -7.59
N TRP A 334 -3.54 -3.70 -7.26
CA TRP A 334 -4.59 -3.01 -6.49
C TRP A 334 -5.88 -2.84 -7.30
N PHE A 335 -5.75 -2.48 -8.58
CA PHE A 335 -6.89 -2.39 -9.48
C PHE A 335 -7.64 -3.71 -9.58
N ARG A 336 -6.89 -4.81 -9.68
CA ARG A 336 -7.41 -6.16 -9.85
C ARG A 336 -8.35 -6.59 -8.72
N GLN A 337 -8.08 -6.18 -7.49
CA GLN A 337 -8.92 -6.55 -6.34
C GLN A 337 -10.34 -5.98 -6.43
N MET A 338 -10.55 -4.93 -7.22
CA MET A 338 -11.87 -4.34 -7.44
C MET A 338 -12.63 -4.98 -8.61
N GLU A 339 -11.92 -5.55 -9.59
CA GLU A 339 -12.49 -6.08 -10.84
C GLU A 339 -13.66 -7.05 -10.64
N PRO A 340 -13.64 -8.00 -9.69
CA PRO A 340 -14.73 -8.96 -9.48
C PRO A 340 -16.08 -8.32 -9.12
N PHE A 341 -16.06 -7.08 -8.62
CA PHE A 341 -17.25 -6.38 -8.15
C PHE A 341 -17.80 -5.38 -9.18
N MET A 342 -17.09 -5.14 -10.27
CA MET A 342 -17.47 -4.20 -11.32
C MET A 342 -18.51 -4.83 -12.24
N ARG A 343 -19.56 -4.06 -12.58
CA ARG A 343 -20.60 -4.47 -13.53
C ARG A 343 -20.92 -3.32 -14.50
N PRO A 344 -21.60 -3.59 -15.63
CA PRO A 344 -22.08 -2.55 -16.53
C PRO A 344 -22.88 -1.46 -15.80
N GLY A 345 -22.66 -0.20 -16.18
CA GLY A 345 -23.32 0.98 -15.61
C GLY A 345 -22.65 1.57 -14.36
N ASP A 346 -21.64 0.91 -13.79
CA ASP A 346 -20.87 1.48 -12.68
C ASP A 346 -19.95 2.61 -13.12
N TYR A 347 -19.47 3.39 -12.14
CA TYR A 347 -18.53 4.47 -12.37
C TYR A 347 -17.11 4.07 -11.95
N LEU A 348 -16.13 4.43 -12.78
CA LEU A 348 -14.70 4.31 -12.45
C LEU A 348 -14.10 5.71 -12.36
N PHE A 349 -13.86 6.17 -11.13
CA PHE A 349 -13.27 7.48 -10.85
C PHE A 349 -11.74 7.32 -10.81
N ILE A 350 -11.03 8.09 -11.64
CA ILE A 350 -9.58 7.98 -11.81
C ILE A 350 -8.96 9.35 -11.48
N GLY A 351 -8.32 9.44 -10.31
CA GLY A 351 -7.64 10.65 -9.83
C GLY A 351 -6.20 10.35 -9.47
N MET A 352 -5.27 10.67 -10.37
CA MET A 352 -3.83 10.36 -10.21
C MET A 352 -3.00 11.60 -10.52
N GLY A 353 -1.68 11.55 -10.27
CA GLY A 353 -0.76 12.64 -10.61
C GLY A 353 0.23 12.99 -9.50
N HIS A 354 -0.11 12.77 -8.22
CA HIS A 354 0.78 13.19 -7.14
C HIS A 354 2.11 12.43 -7.12
N ASN A 355 2.04 11.13 -7.37
CA ASN A 355 3.18 10.23 -7.37
C ASN A 355 3.77 10.01 -8.77
N ASP A 356 2.94 10.15 -9.81
CA ASP A 356 3.38 10.07 -11.22
C ASP A 356 4.53 11.02 -11.52
N GLN A 357 4.54 12.22 -10.93
CA GLN A 357 5.59 13.24 -11.09
C GLN A 357 6.96 12.92 -10.48
N ASN A 358 7.15 11.77 -9.83
CA ASN A 358 8.42 11.42 -9.17
C ASN A 358 9.52 10.90 -10.12
N CYS A 359 9.46 11.20 -11.43
CA CYS A 359 10.42 10.72 -12.43
C CYS A 359 11.81 11.39 -12.41
N ASP A 360 12.26 11.89 -11.26
CA ASP A 360 13.58 12.50 -11.10
C ASP A 360 14.63 11.44 -10.80
N SER A 361 15.34 10.97 -11.84
CA SER A 361 16.37 9.94 -11.71
C SER A 361 17.56 10.35 -10.83
N GLN A 362 17.76 11.65 -10.60
CA GLN A 362 18.86 12.19 -9.81
C GLN A 362 18.47 12.47 -8.36
N LYS A 363 17.20 12.25 -8.00
CA LYS A 363 16.75 12.37 -6.60
C LYS A 363 17.45 11.31 -5.76
N ALA A 364 18.09 11.74 -4.68
CA ALA A 364 18.77 10.85 -3.76
C ALA A 364 17.82 9.78 -3.18
N ILE A 365 18.37 8.60 -2.89
CA ILE A 365 17.71 7.42 -2.30
C ILE A 365 16.72 6.75 -3.26
N ARG A 366 15.65 7.44 -3.68
CA ARG A 366 14.54 6.83 -4.43
C ARG A 366 14.55 7.08 -5.93
N GLY A 367 15.33 8.02 -6.47
CA GLY A 367 15.17 8.52 -7.85
C GLY A 367 15.14 7.42 -8.92
N ALA A 368 16.14 6.54 -8.94
CA ALA A 368 16.19 5.42 -9.89
C ALA A 368 15.05 4.41 -9.67
N ALA A 369 14.70 4.11 -8.42
CA ALA A 369 13.65 3.17 -8.06
C ALA A 369 12.25 3.69 -8.43
N ASP A 370 11.98 4.98 -8.16
CA ASP A 370 10.74 5.67 -8.53
C ASP A 370 10.59 5.69 -10.05
N VAL A 371 11.67 5.98 -10.80
CA VAL A 371 11.65 5.94 -12.28
C VAL A 371 11.36 4.52 -12.78
N ALA A 372 12.00 3.51 -12.21
CA ALA A 372 11.86 2.12 -12.64
C ALA A 372 10.49 1.52 -12.36
N ASN A 373 9.84 1.90 -11.24
CA ASN A 373 8.67 1.17 -10.73
C ASN A 373 7.40 2.03 -10.64
N LEU A 374 7.52 3.29 -10.23
CA LEU A 374 6.38 4.13 -9.84
C LEU A 374 5.98 5.16 -10.90
N CYS A 375 6.88 6.07 -11.27
CA CYS A 375 6.50 7.32 -11.92
C CYS A 375 5.93 7.15 -13.35
N THR A 376 5.28 8.19 -13.90
CA THR A 376 4.95 8.26 -15.34
C THR A 376 5.24 9.65 -15.88
N TYR A 377 5.46 9.80 -17.19
CA TYR A 377 5.78 11.07 -17.83
C TYR A 377 4.52 11.75 -18.39
N PRO A 378 4.38 13.08 -18.22
CA PRO A 378 3.23 13.82 -18.72
C PRO A 378 3.29 13.94 -20.25
N ASN A 379 2.27 14.54 -20.84
CA ASN A 379 2.34 14.98 -22.22
C ASN A 379 3.30 16.17 -22.37
N SER A 380 3.85 16.31 -23.57
CA SER A 380 4.55 17.52 -24.00
C SER A 380 3.61 18.71 -24.09
N ALA A 381 4.17 19.91 -24.22
CA ALA A 381 3.41 21.16 -24.36
C ALA A 381 2.46 21.19 -25.58
N ASP A 382 2.74 20.39 -26.62
CA ASP A 382 1.85 20.21 -27.78
C ASP A 382 0.85 19.05 -27.61
N GLY A 383 0.69 18.53 -26.39
CA GLY A 383 -0.32 17.53 -26.03
C GLY A 383 0.02 16.11 -26.49
N LYS A 384 1.28 15.81 -26.83
CA LYS A 384 1.70 14.47 -27.27
C LYS A 384 2.19 13.63 -26.08
N PRO A 385 1.83 12.34 -26.01
CA PRO A 385 2.38 11.41 -25.02
C PRO A 385 3.91 11.37 -25.06
N GLN A 386 4.54 11.42 -23.89
CA GLN A 386 6.00 11.26 -23.74
C GLN A 386 6.32 9.99 -22.96
N TYR A 387 7.35 9.26 -23.39
CA TYR A 387 7.85 8.06 -22.74
C TYR A 387 9.17 7.59 -23.38
N PRO A 388 10.05 6.87 -22.64
CA PRO A 388 11.25 6.28 -23.23
C PRO A 388 10.91 5.27 -24.32
N GLN A 389 11.80 5.10 -25.30
CA GLN A 389 11.60 4.16 -26.41
C GLN A 389 11.28 2.74 -25.89
N GLY A 390 10.20 2.15 -26.43
CA GLY A 390 9.76 0.80 -26.05
C GLY A 390 9.07 0.71 -24.68
N LYS A 391 8.82 1.83 -24.00
CA LYS A 391 8.19 1.90 -22.66
C LYS A 391 6.91 2.74 -22.63
N PRO A 392 5.91 2.48 -23.49
CA PRO A 392 4.69 3.29 -23.57
C PRO A 392 3.87 3.31 -22.27
N ASP A 393 4.02 2.29 -21.43
CA ASP A 393 3.42 2.22 -20.11
C ASP A 393 3.99 3.23 -19.11
N MET A 394 5.11 3.88 -19.43
CA MET A 394 5.62 5.02 -18.67
C MET A 394 4.97 6.34 -19.05
N SER A 395 4.09 6.40 -20.05
CA SER A 395 3.30 7.60 -20.33
C SER A 395 2.14 7.71 -19.35
N PHE A 396 1.95 8.90 -18.78
CA PHE A 396 0.85 9.18 -17.88
C PHE A 396 -0.50 9.07 -18.62
N GLN A 397 -0.60 9.67 -19.81
CA GLN A 397 -1.80 9.55 -20.65
C GLN A 397 -2.12 8.08 -20.95
N ILE A 398 -1.14 7.26 -21.38
CA ILE A 398 -1.40 5.86 -21.73
C ILE A 398 -1.80 5.04 -20.49
N SER A 399 -1.23 5.37 -19.33
CA SER A 399 -1.61 4.77 -18.04
C SER A 399 -3.05 5.11 -17.64
N LEU A 400 -3.48 6.37 -17.80
CA LEU A 400 -4.88 6.76 -17.58
C LEU A 400 -5.82 6.07 -18.60
N GLU A 401 -5.43 6.04 -19.87
CA GLU A 401 -6.19 5.38 -20.93
C GLU A 401 -6.34 3.86 -20.71
N ARG A 402 -5.44 3.22 -19.94
CA ARG A 402 -5.60 1.81 -19.52
C ARG A 402 -6.89 1.61 -18.72
N TYR A 403 -7.12 2.45 -17.71
CA TYR A 403 -8.32 2.38 -16.89
C TYR A 403 -9.58 2.76 -17.68
N ILE A 404 -9.49 3.77 -18.57
CA ILE A 404 -10.60 4.14 -19.47
C ILE A 404 -10.98 2.98 -20.40
N ARG A 405 -10.00 2.30 -21.01
CA ARG A 405 -10.23 1.14 -21.88
C ARG A 405 -10.88 0.01 -21.11
N TYR A 406 -10.41 -0.30 -19.90
CA TYR A 406 -11.03 -1.30 -19.04
C TYR A 406 -12.48 -0.96 -18.74
N ALA A 407 -12.76 0.26 -18.24
CA ALA A 407 -14.12 0.70 -17.94
C ALA A 407 -15.06 0.54 -19.14
N ARG A 408 -14.62 0.96 -20.33
CA ARG A 408 -15.41 0.79 -21.56
C ARG A 408 -15.66 -0.66 -21.94
N ALA A 409 -14.64 -1.50 -21.88
CA ALA A 409 -14.76 -2.92 -22.19
C ALA A 409 -15.77 -3.61 -21.27
N HIS A 410 -15.89 -3.15 -20.03
CA HIS A 410 -16.84 -3.63 -19.03
C HIS A 410 -18.14 -2.80 -18.94
N ARG A 411 -18.37 -1.88 -19.90
CA ARG A 411 -19.55 -1.00 -19.98
C ARG A 411 -19.77 -0.14 -18.72
N MET A 412 -18.70 0.21 -18.04
CA MET A 412 -18.66 1.21 -16.98
C MET A 412 -18.47 2.62 -17.57
N ILE A 413 -18.69 3.63 -16.73
CA ILE A 413 -18.54 5.04 -17.03
C ILE A 413 -17.23 5.54 -16.40
N PRO A 414 -16.15 5.71 -17.17
CA PRO A 414 -14.92 6.30 -16.65
C PRO A 414 -15.09 7.81 -16.42
N VAL A 415 -14.57 8.31 -15.30
CA VAL A 415 -14.55 9.73 -14.93
C VAL A 415 -13.14 10.10 -14.52
N LEU A 416 -12.55 11.11 -15.16
CA LEU A 416 -11.23 11.61 -14.78
C LEU A 416 -11.34 12.75 -13.77
N LEU A 417 -10.39 12.80 -12.84
CA LEU A 417 -10.26 13.86 -11.85
C LEU A 417 -8.85 14.43 -11.96
N THR A 418 -8.72 15.76 -11.97
CA THR A 418 -7.42 16.41 -11.74
C THR A 418 -6.96 16.16 -10.29
N PRO A 419 -5.64 16.14 -10.00
CA PRO A 419 -5.15 15.93 -8.63
C PRO A 419 -5.62 17.05 -7.68
N THR A 420 -5.71 16.75 -6.40
CA THR A 420 -5.99 17.78 -5.39
C THR A 420 -4.79 18.72 -5.22
N ALA A 421 -5.02 19.99 -4.90
CA ALA A 421 -3.94 20.96 -4.74
C ALA A 421 -2.94 20.58 -3.63
N ARG A 422 -1.67 20.92 -3.85
CA ARG A 422 -0.71 21.09 -2.76
C ARG A 422 -0.74 22.53 -2.29
N VAL A 423 -0.61 22.77 -0.99
CA VAL A 423 -0.47 24.13 -0.45
C VAL A 423 0.96 24.61 -0.58
N LYS A 424 1.34 24.96 -1.81
CA LYS A 424 2.66 25.49 -2.16
C LYS A 424 2.56 26.74 -3.00
N ASN A 425 3.36 27.75 -2.67
CA ASN A 425 3.43 28.99 -3.41
C ASN A 425 4.29 28.88 -4.67
N ALA A 426 4.39 29.98 -5.44
CA ALA A 426 5.14 30.04 -6.69
C ALA A 426 6.64 29.74 -6.55
N ASP A 427 7.21 29.93 -5.36
CA ASP A 427 8.60 29.59 -5.04
C ASP A 427 8.78 28.12 -4.63
N GLY A 428 7.70 27.34 -4.62
CA GLY A 428 7.68 25.95 -4.17
C GLY A 428 7.72 25.78 -2.65
N LYS A 429 7.57 26.87 -1.88
CA LYS A 429 7.51 26.85 -0.41
C LYS A 429 6.10 26.52 0.06
N ASN A 430 5.99 25.86 1.21
CA ASN A 430 4.72 25.58 1.84
C ASN A 430 4.00 26.89 2.20
N GLY A 431 2.70 26.97 1.90
CA GLY A 431 1.87 28.12 2.23
C GLY A 431 1.13 28.72 1.04
N THR A 432 0.53 29.88 1.29
CA THR A 432 -0.32 30.61 0.34
C THR A 432 0.34 31.91 -0.14
N PRO A 433 -0.05 32.49 -1.29
CA PRO A 433 -1.00 31.95 -2.26
C PRO A 433 -0.50 30.64 -2.89
N ALA A 434 -1.29 29.58 -2.72
CA ALA A 434 -1.04 28.27 -3.31
C ALA A 434 -1.30 28.34 -4.81
N VAL A 435 -0.42 27.71 -5.58
CA VAL A 435 -0.49 27.70 -7.04
C VAL A 435 -0.45 26.26 -7.56
N HIS A 436 -0.85 26.09 -8.83
CA HIS A 436 -0.71 24.81 -9.51
C HIS A 436 0.76 24.32 -9.45
N SER A 437 0.94 23.06 -9.04
CA SER A 437 2.25 22.47 -8.79
C SER A 437 2.40 21.03 -9.32
N HIS A 438 1.42 20.53 -10.06
CA HIS A 438 1.45 19.21 -10.70
C HIS A 438 2.12 19.26 -12.06
N LEU A 439 3.36 19.77 -12.07
CA LEU A 439 4.19 19.85 -13.26
C LEU A 439 5.63 19.49 -12.94
N THR A 440 6.33 19.01 -13.95
CA THR A 440 7.77 18.76 -13.90
C THR A 440 8.47 19.76 -14.80
N LYS A 441 9.65 20.22 -14.38
CA LYS A 441 10.57 21.06 -15.16
C LYS A 441 11.95 20.47 -15.06
N GLN A 442 12.79 20.74 -16.06
CA GLN A 442 14.15 20.19 -16.01
C GLN A 442 14.91 20.79 -14.83
N ASN A 443 15.54 19.93 -14.05
CA ASN A 443 16.37 20.34 -12.91
C ASN A 443 17.84 20.50 -13.38
N LYS A 444 18.67 21.14 -12.54
CA LYS A 444 20.10 21.35 -12.86
C LYS A 444 20.88 20.05 -13.05
N ALA A 445 20.40 18.95 -12.47
CA ALA A 445 21.03 17.63 -12.56
C ALA A 445 20.59 16.83 -13.82
N GLY A 446 19.64 17.35 -14.61
CA GLY A 446 19.12 16.65 -15.78
C GLY A 446 18.29 15.40 -15.44
N GLY A 447 17.69 15.32 -14.26
CA GLY A 447 17.10 14.08 -13.76
C GLY A 447 15.78 13.65 -14.39
N TYR A 448 15.07 14.57 -15.05
CA TYR A 448 13.84 14.25 -15.78
C TYR A 448 14.14 13.98 -17.26
N ALA A 449 13.76 12.80 -17.75
CA ALA A 449 13.85 12.48 -19.18
C ALA A 449 12.81 13.27 -20.01
N PHE A 450 11.63 13.49 -19.43
CA PHE A 450 10.55 14.28 -20.02
C PHE A 450 9.91 15.16 -18.94
N VAL A 451 9.37 16.29 -19.37
CA VAL A 451 8.81 17.32 -18.49
C VAL A 451 7.52 17.86 -19.08
N GLY A 452 6.60 18.29 -18.22
CA GLY A 452 5.29 18.78 -18.62
C GLY A 452 4.32 18.89 -17.45
N ASP A 453 3.05 19.10 -17.78
CA ASP A 453 1.97 19.37 -16.83
C ASP A 453 1.02 18.17 -16.75
N TYR A 454 0.89 17.60 -15.56
CA TYR A 454 0.06 16.41 -15.30
C TYR A 454 -1.43 16.77 -15.27
N THR A 455 -1.79 17.95 -14.77
CA THR A 455 -3.18 18.43 -14.78
C THR A 455 -3.63 18.65 -16.23
N GLN A 456 -2.80 19.30 -17.05
CA GLN A 456 -3.11 19.48 -18.47
C GLN A 456 -3.16 18.14 -19.21
N THR A 457 -2.26 17.19 -18.90
CA THR A 457 -2.31 15.83 -19.46
C THR A 457 -3.64 15.13 -19.16
N ILE A 458 -4.18 15.29 -17.95
CA ILE A 458 -5.51 14.74 -17.59
C ILE A 458 -6.61 15.42 -18.40
N ARG A 459 -6.58 16.74 -18.55
CA ARG A 459 -7.55 17.52 -19.34
C ARG A 459 -7.54 17.08 -20.82
N ASP A 460 -6.36 16.96 -21.41
CA ASP A 460 -6.17 16.52 -22.79
C ASP A 460 -6.65 15.07 -22.96
N THR A 461 -6.31 14.19 -22.02
CA THR A 461 -6.76 12.80 -22.01
C THR A 461 -8.28 12.71 -21.93
N ALA A 462 -8.90 13.54 -21.08
CA ALA A 462 -10.35 13.60 -20.91
C ALA A 462 -11.04 14.02 -22.21
N SER A 463 -10.57 15.12 -22.81
CA SER A 463 -11.07 15.66 -24.07
C SER A 463 -10.91 14.66 -25.23
N LYS A 464 -9.70 14.15 -25.45
CA LYS A 464 -9.40 13.15 -26.49
C LYS A 464 -10.28 11.92 -26.37
N ASN A 465 -10.48 11.44 -25.14
CA ASN A 465 -11.28 10.26 -24.90
C ASN A 465 -12.77 10.58 -24.77
N LYS A 466 -13.22 11.83 -24.72
CA LYS A 466 -14.64 12.19 -24.47
C LYS A 466 -15.17 11.58 -23.17
N VAL A 467 -14.37 11.65 -22.10
CA VAL A 467 -14.77 11.20 -20.76
C VAL A 467 -15.08 12.41 -19.88
N PRO A 468 -16.06 12.33 -18.96
CA PRO A 468 -16.30 13.36 -17.97
C PRO A 468 -15.02 13.71 -17.19
N LEU A 469 -14.82 15.00 -16.91
CA LEU A 469 -13.70 15.53 -16.14
C LEU A 469 -14.25 16.31 -14.93
N LEU A 470 -13.73 16.02 -13.74
CA LEU A 470 -13.95 16.82 -12.53
C LEU A 470 -12.67 17.62 -12.24
N ASP A 471 -12.76 18.96 -12.28
CA ASP A 471 -11.61 19.86 -12.10
C ASP A 471 -11.40 20.18 -10.61
N VAL A 472 -10.99 19.17 -9.87
CA VAL A 472 -10.79 19.21 -8.41
C VAL A 472 -9.60 20.11 -8.02
N GLU A 473 -8.57 20.23 -8.87
CA GLU A 473 -7.38 21.05 -8.53
C GLU A 473 -7.76 22.52 -8.39
N THR A 474 -8.52 23.05 -9.34
CA THR A 474 -8.96 24.45 -9.30
C THR A 474 -9.80 24.73 -8.05
N ALA A 475 -10.74 23.84 -7.70
CA ALA A 475 -11.57 24.01 -6.52
C ALA A 475 -10.77 23.89 -5.21
N THR A 476 -9.78 22.99 -5.15
CA THR A 476 -8.94 22.83 -3.95
C THR A 476 -7.87 23.92 -3.82
N LEU A 477 -7.37 24.50 -4.92
CA LEU A 477 -6.56 25.72 -4.88
C LEU A 477 -7.38 26.90 -4.34
N ALA A 478 -8.64 27.03 -4.75
CA ALA A 478 -9.53 28.04 -4.19
C ALA A 478 -9.73 27.83 -2.68
N LEU A 479 -9.95 26.58 -2.23
CA LEU A 479 -10.04 26.25 -0.80
C LEU A 479 -8.76 26.61 -0.04
N ALA A 480 -7.58 26.29 -0.58
CA ALA A 480 -6.30 26.60 0.06
C ALA A 480 -6.06 28.11 0.19
N ASN A 481 -6.55 28.90 -0.76
CA ASN A 481 -6.34 30.35 -0.83
C ASN A 481 -7.46 31.17 -0.16
N GLN A 482 -8.40 30.53 0.52
CA GLN A 482 -9.41 31.23 1.31
C GLN A 482 -8.81 31.85 2.58
N GLY A 483 -9.43 32.95 3.03
CA GLY A 483 -9.13 33.57 4.31
C GLY A 483 -7.84 34.40 4.33
N ASP A 484 -7.16 34.35 5.47
CA ASP A 484 -5.99 35.17 5.81
C ASP A 484 -4.63 34.55 5.45
N GLY A 485 -4.65 33.39 4.78
CA GLY A 485 -3.46 32.67 4.33
C GLY A 485 -2.98 31.54 5.24
N GLN A 486 -3.54 31.36 6.45
CA GLN A 486 -3.25 30.21 7.32
C GLN A 486 -4.43 29.22 7.46
N GLN A 487 -5.63 29.62 7.06
CA GLN A 487 -6.85 28.82 7.17
C GLN A 487 -6.75 27.41 6.54
N TRP A 488 -5.91 27.23 5.52
CA TRP A 488 -5.66 25.95 4.88
C TRP A 488 -5.20 24.85 5.86
N GLN A 489 -4.53 25.20 6.96
CA GLN A 489 -4.08 24.27 8.01
C GLN A 489 -5.24 23.59 8.74
N GLN A 490 -6.47 24.08 8.59
CA GLN A 490 -7.67 23.40 9.09
C GLN A 490 -8.15 22.26 8.18
N TYR A 491 -7.66 22.20 6.94
CA TYR A 491 -8.07 21.23 5.92
C TYR A 491 -6.95 20.25 5.59
N TRP A 492 -5.74 20.74 5.34
CA TRP A 492 -4.55 19.90 5.24
C TRP A 492 -4.03 19.54 6.63
N LEU A 493 -3.18 18.52 6.69
CA LEU A 493 -2.72 17.92 7.93
C LEU A 493 -1.69 18.84 8.61
N ALA A 494 -2.14 19.51 9.66
CA ALA A 494 -1.35 20.35 10.55
C ALA A 494 -1.96 20.25 11.96
N VAL A 495 -1.51 19.27 12.73
CA VAL A 495 -2.17 18.88 13.98
C VAL A 495 -1.25 18.97 15.19
N ASP A 496 -1.85 19.16 16.35
CA ASP A 496 -1.14 19.19 17.63
C ASP A 496 -0.64 17.78 18.01
N PRO A 497 0.68 17.55 18.12
CA PRO A 497 1.25 16.27 18.53
C PRO A 497 0.94 15.84 19.96
N GLU A 498 0.53 16.76 20.84
CA GLU A 498 0.07 16.38 22.19
C GLU A 498 -1.26 15.64 22.11
N ARG A 499 -2.14 16.07 21.20
CA ARG A 499 -3.42 15.42 20.93
C ARG A 499 -3.27 14.19 20.02
N TYR A 500 -2.35 14.23 19.06
CA TYR A 500 -2.13 13.15 18.10
C TYR A 500 -0.65 12.71 18.08
N PRO A 501 -0.23 11.86 19.03
CA PRO A 501 1.17 11.49 19.23
C PRO A 501 1.87 10.86 18.02
N TYR A 502 1.12 10.25 17.10
CA TYR A 502 1.65 9.74 15.84
C TYR A 502 2.47 10.83 15.10
N TYR A 503 2.06 12.10 15.16
CA TYR A 503 2.68 13.20 14.41
C TYR A 503 3.83 13.91 15.13
N ARG A 504 4.33 13.40 16.26
CA ARG A 504 5.39 14.07 17.04
C ARG A 504 6.69 14.24 16.26
N ASP A 505 7.09 13.20 15.53
CA ASP A 505 8.41 13.13 14.88
C ASP A 505 8.31 12.98 13.35
N GLN A 506 7.18 13.39 12.76
CA GLN A 506 6.96 13.30 11.31
C GLN A 506 6.09 14.45 10.78
N ALA A 507 6.03 14.57 9.45
CA ALA A 507 5.20 15.57 8.77
C ALA A 507 3.72 15.42 9.15
N GLY A 508 3.03 16.56 9.22
CA GLY A 508 1.64 16.66 9.63
C GLY A 508 1.44 17.36 10.97
N SER A 509 2.50 17.71 11.69
CA SER A 509 2.42 18.51 12.91
C SER A 509 2.21 20.00 12.62
N LEU A 510 1.83 20.79 13.64
CA LEU A 510 1.72 22.25 13.52
C LEU A 510 3.04 22.93 13.11
N THR A 511 4.19 22.38 13.51
CA THR A 511 5.52 22.94 13.20
C THR A 511 6.09 22.39 11.88
N GLN A 512 5.63 21.23 11.43
CA GLN A 512 5.97 20.65 10.12
C GLN A 512 4.70 20.22 9.36
N PRO A 513 3.85 21.17 8.92
CA PRO A 513 2.62 20.86 8.22
C PRO A 513 2.85 20.05 6.95
N ASP A 514 1.96 19.09 6.70
CA ASP A 514 1.91 18.37 5.43
C ASP A 514 0.97 19.10 4.46
N THR A 515 1.51 19.55 3.33
CA THR A 515 0.79 20.36 2.35
C THR A 515 0.08 19.54 1.28
N THR A 516 0.05 18.20 1.42
CA THR A 516 -0.58 17.28 0.46
C THR A 516 -1.73 16.50 1.09
N HIS A 517 -1.55 15.97 2.30
CA HIS A 517 -2.55 15.12 2.94
C HIS A 517 -3.56 15.93 3.77
N PHE A 518 -4.79 15.42 3.85
CA PHE A 518 -5.86 16.08 4.59
C PHE A 518 -6.01 15.52 6.00
N GLN A 519 -6.51 16.37 6.89
CA GLN A 519 -7.22 15.93 8.08
C GLN A 519 -8.71 15.74 7.77
N GLN A 520 -9.48 15.17 8.70
CA GLN A 520 -10.92 14.88 8.53
C GLN A 520 -11.72 16.01 7.87
N LYS A 521 -11.57 17.26 8.36
CA LYS A 521 -12.27 18.44 7.79
C LYS A 521 -11.92 18.67 6.31
N GLY A 522 -10.65 18.49 5.93
CA GLY A 522 -10.22 18.59 4.53
C GLY A 522 -10.76 17.47 3.67
N ALA A 523 -10.73 16.22 4.17
CA ALA A 523 -11.31 15.09 3.46
C ALA A 523 -12.80 15.30 3.15
N GLN A 524 -13.57 15.79 4.13
CA GLN A 524 -14.98 16.13 3.96
C GLN A 524 -15.20 17.28 2.97
N ALA A 525 -14.40 18.34 3.06
CA ALA A 525 -14.49 19.48 2.13
C ALA A 525 -14.18 19.06 0.69
N VAL A 526 -13.15 18.22 0.48
CA VAL A 526 -12.79 17.72 -0.85
C VAL A 526 -13.84 16.74 -1.38
N ALA A 527 -14.41 15.87 -0.54
CA ALA A 527 -15.52 15.01 -0.94
C ALA A 527 -16.74 15.83 -1.41
N ALA A 528 -17.07 16.93 -0.72
CA ALA A 528 -18.11 17.86 -1.14
C ALA A 528 -17.77 18.56 -2.46
N ILE A 529 -16.51 19.00 -2.65
CA ILE A 529 -16.02 19.55 -3.93
C ILE A 529 -16.24 18.55 -5.08
N VAL A 530 -15.88 17.28 -4.88
CA VAL A 530 -16.09 16.23 -5.90
C VAL A 530 -17.59 16.06 -6.21
N ALA A 531 -18.45 16.07 -5.18
CA ALA A 531 -19.89 16.04 -5.36
C ALA A 531 -20.43 17.24 -6.15
N ASP A 532 -19.93 18.45 -5.88
CA ASP A 532 -20.34 19.65 -6.61
C ASP A 532 -19.87 19.65 -8.07
N GLN A 533 -18.67 19.12 -8.35
CA GLN A 533 -18.19 18.90 -9.71
C GLN A 533 -19.06 17.89 -10.47
N ILE A 534 -19.56 16.84 -9.80
CA ILE A 534 -20.53 15.89 -10.40
C ILE A 534 -21.82 16.62 -10.77
N LYS A 535 -22.36 17.47 -9.89
CA LYS A 535 -23.57 18.28 -10.17
C LYS A 535 -23.35 19.22 -11.36
N ALA A 536 -22.15 19.80 -11.47
CA ALA A 536 -21.79 20.73 -12.54
C ALA A 536 -21.52 20.05 -13.89
N THR A 537 -21.32 18.72 -13.92
CA THR A 537 -20.94 17.97 -15.12
C THR A 537 -22.17 17.34 -15.78
N PRO A 538 -22.65 17.83 -16.95
CA PRO A 538 -23.93 17.40 -17.52
C PRO A 538 -24.01 15.91 -17.85
N SER A 539 -22.91 15.30 -18.26
CA SER A 539 -22.82 13.86 -18.56
C SER A 539 -22.92 12.97 -17.32
N LEU A 540 -22.86 13.54 -16.12
CA LEU A 540 -23.03 12.83 -14.84
C LEU A 540 -24.37 13.12 -14.16
N ARG A 541 -25.35 13.68 -14.89
CA ARG A 541 -26.67 14.05 -14.33
C ARG A 541 -27.37 12.91 -13.57
N GLU A 542 -27.28 11.67 -14.06
CA GLU A 542 -27.88 10.51 -13.37
C GLU A 542 -27.23 10.28 -12.00
N LEU A 543 -25.91 10.38 -11.92
CA LEU A 543 -25.17 10.27 -10.67
C LEU A 543 -25.46 11.45 -9.74
N ALA A 544 -25.51 12.67 -10.29
CA ALA A 544 -25.84 13.89 -9.55
C ALA A 544 -27.21 13.81 -8.87
N GLY A 545 -28.19 13.16 -9.52
CA GLY A 545 -29.53 12.95 -8.96
C GLY A 545 -29.56 12.12 -7.67
N LYS A 546 -28.48 11.37 -7.38
CA LYS A 546 -28.33 10.52 -6.19
C LYS A 546 -27.61 11.21 -5.03
N LEU A 547 -26.99 12.37 -5.28
CA LEU A 547 -26.30 13.16 -4.24
C LEU A 547 -27.31 13.76 -3.26
N GLN A 548 -26.87 13.95 -2.01
CA GLN A 548 -27.65 14.69 -1.02
C GLN A 548 -27.97 16.11 -1.53
N ALA A 549 -29.09 16.66 -1.08
CA ALA A 549 -29.34 18.08 -1.29
C ALA A 549 -28.23 18.86 -0.56
N ALA A 550 -27.79 19.99 -1.12
CA ALA A 550 -26.92 20.86 -0.35
C ALA A 550 -27.70 21.30 0.90
N ASP A 551 -27.16 21.03 2.10
CA ASP A 551 -27.62 21.71 3.30
C ASP A 551 -27.43 23.21 3.03
N ARG A 552 -28.55 23.92 2.86
CA ARG A 552 -28.57 25.37 2.60
C ARG A 552 -28.37 26.15 3.87
#